data_AF-A0A972EZH3-F1
#
_entry.id   AF-A0A972EZH3-F1
#
_cell.length_a   1.000
_cell.length_b   1.000
_cell.length_c   1.000
_cell.angle_alpha   90.00
_cell.angle_beta   90.00
_cell.angle_gamma   90.00
#
_symmetry.space_group_name_H-M   'P 1'
#
loop_
_entity.id
_entity.type
_entity.pdbx_description
1 polymer ?
#
loop_
_entity_poly.entity_id
_entity_poly.type
_entity_poly.pdbx_seq_one_letter_code
_entity_poly.pdbx_strand_id
1 'polypeptide(L)'
;MVATISAREIAEAYTAFITEIFMTPEGCSRPDVDTELIRLEDSGELVQARKDTHIDSLIDEILRGTPEARRQLFLQTDTRLLALVYDRVLCGSNTLIKAAQKGIKIPSADVPILTDFFRSLLLQRLKP
;
A
#
# COMPACT_ATOMS: atom_id res chain seq x y z
N MET A 1 -11.99 -18.28 -22.00
CA MET A 1 -10.66 -18.61 -21.44
C MET A 1 -10.41 -17.64 -20.30
N VAL A 2 -10.08 -18.13 -19.10
CA VAL A 2 -9.68 -17.26 -17.98
C VAL A 2 -8.23 -16.88 -18.25
N ALA A 3 -7.97 -15.63 -18.62
CA ALA A 3 -6.59 -15.16 -18.67
C ALA A 3 -6.04 -15.18 -17.23
N THR A 4 -4.78 -15.55 -17.08
CA THR A 4 -4.08 -15.59 -15.79
C THR A 4 -2.91 -14.66 -15.89
N ILE A 5 -2.84 -13.68 -15.01
CA ILE A 5 -1.69 -12.78 -14.93
C ILE A 5 -0.63 -13.48 -14.07
N SER A 6 0.61 -13.46 -14.53
CA SER A 6 1.75 -13.96 -13.78
C SER A 6 1.99 -13.12 -12.53
N ALA A 7 2.54 -13.72 -11.47
CA ALA A 7 2.82 -12.98 -10.25
C ALA A 7 3.79 -11.80 -10.46
N ARG A 8 4.64 -11.89 -11.50
CA ARG A 8 5.53 -10.81 -11.94
C ARG A 8 4.75 -9.61 -12.47
N GLU A 9 3.83 -9.82 -13.40
CA GLU A 9 3.00 -8.75 -13.97
C GLU A 9 2.15 -8.06 -12.89
N ILE A 10 1.70 -8.80 -11.87
CA ILE A 10 0.97 -8.25 -10.72
C ILE A 10 1.89 -7.41 -9.82
N ALA A 11 3.12 -7.87 -9.59
CA ALA A 11 4.10 -7.11 -8.84
C ALA A 11 4.50 -5.81 -9.57
N GLU A 12 4.68 -5.87 -10.89
CA GLU A 12 4.94 -4.69 -11.74
C GLU A 12 3.75 -3.72 -11.69
N ALA A 13 2.52 -4.20 -11.86
CA ALA A 13 1.31 -3.39 -11.77
C ALA A 13 1.11 -2.77 -10.37
N TYR A 14 1.37 -3.53 -9.30
CA TYR A 14 1.28 -3.02 -7.94
C TYR A 14 2.34 -1.95 -7.68
N THR A 15 3.58 -2.17 -8.14
CA THR A 15 4.68 -1.20 -8.01
C THR A 15 4.32 0.10 -8.71
N ALA A 16 3.86 0.04 -9.96
CA ALA A 16 3.40 1.22 -10.69
C ALA A 16 2.27 1.95 -9.94
N PHE A 17 1.28 1.20 -9.44
CA PHE A 17 0.16 1.72 -8.69
C PHE A 17 0.59 2.46 -7.40
N ILE A 18 1.45 1.83 -6.57
CA ILE A 18 1.89 2.48 -5.33
C ILE A 18 2.84 3.64 -5.60
N THR A 19 3.64 3.57 -6.67
CA THR A 19 4.54 4.66 -7.05
C THR A 19 3.77 5.91 -7.48
N GLU A 20 2.72 5.73 -8.27
CA GLU A 20 1.88 6.83 -8.73
C GLU A 20 1.07 7.47 -7.59
N ILE A 21 0.56 6.66 -6.66
CA ILE A 21 -0.40 7.15 -5.65
C ILE A 21 0.27 7.53 -4.34
N PHE A 22 1.16 6.69 -3.81
CA PHE A 22 1.67 6.80 -2.44
C PHE A 22 3.13 7.25 -2.38
N MET A 23 3.99 6.72 -3.23
CA MET A 23 5.45 6.99 -3.22
C MET A 23 5.82 8.27 -3.98
N THR A 24 5.01 9.31 -3.84
CA THR A 24 5.27 10.63 -4.43
C THR A 24 6.23 11.44 -3.53
N PRO A 25 6.90 12.48 -4.07
CA PRO A 25 7.80 13.33 -3.28
C PRO A 25 7.13 14.00 -2.06
N GLU A 26 5.83 14.26 -2.14
CA GLU A 26 5.04 14.81 -1.02
C GLU A 26 4.41 13.72 -0.13
N GLY A 27 4.33 12.48 -0.61
CA GLY A 27 3.71 11.35 0.07
C GLY A 27 4.70 10.52 0.90
N CYS A 28 4.64 9.20 0.74
CA CYS A 28 5.41 8.25 1.55
C CYS A 28 6.91 8.25 1.24
N SER A 29 7.36 8.80 0.11
CA SER A 29 8.78 8.85 -0.25
C SER A 29 9.57 9.96 0.46
N ARG A 30 8.92 10.74 1.33
CA ARG A 30 9.60 11.79 2.07
C ARG A 30 10.64 11.21 3.05
N PRO A 31 11.84 11.81 3.18
CA PRO A 31 12.87 11.29 4.09
C PRO A 31 12.46 11.24 5.57
N ASP A 32 11.62 12.17 6.01
CA ASP A 32 11.13 12.22 7.39
C ASP A 32 10.13 11.09 7.69
N VAL A 33 9.35 10.67 6.69
CA VAL A 33 8.44 9.52 6.79
C VAL A 33 9.22 8.21 6.94
N ASP A 34 10.28 8.03 6.15
CA ASP A 34 11.17 6.86 6.26
C ASP A 34 11.87 6.80 7.63
N THR A 35 12.39 7.95 8.09
CA THR A 35 13.03 8.06 9.40
C THR A 35 12.07 7.71 10.54
N GLU A 36 10.83 8.20 10.47
CA GLU A 36 9.81 7.91 11.49
C GLU A 36 9.37 6.45 11.46
N LEU A 37 9.29 5.82 10.28
CA LEU A 37 9.01 4.39 10.18
C LEU A 37 10.09 3.55 10.87
N ILE A 38 11.37 3.85 10.62
CA ILE A 38 12.51 3.19 11.27
C ILE A 38 12.43 3.39 12.80
N ARG A 39 12.15 4.62 13.25
CA ARG A 39 11.98 4.91 14.68
C ARG A 39 10.87 4.08 15.33
N LEU A 40 9.72 3.94 14.65
CA LEU A 40 8.59 3.13 15.13
C LEU A 40 8.93 1.63 15.16
N GLU A 41 9.71 1.15 14.21
CA GLU A 41 10.20 -0.24 14.18
C GLU A 41 11.17 -0.51 15.34
N ASP A 42 12.20 0.33 15.51
CA ASP A 42 13.23 0.19 16.54
C ASP A 42 12.67 0.29 17.96
N SER A 43 11.67 1.14 18.17
CA SER A 43 10.97 1.28 19.46
C SER A 43 9.97 0.16 19.74
N GLY A 44 9.64 -0.67 18.75
CA GLY A 44 8.59 -1.69 18.83
C GLY A 44 7.16 -1.13 18.85
N GLU A 45 6.98 0.18 18.74
CA GLU A 45 5.67 0.85 18.69
C GLU A 45 4.88 0.47 17.43
N LEU A 46 5.57 0.11 16.34
CA LEU A 46 4.96 -0.21 15.05
C LEU A 46 3.92 -1.34 15.15
N VAL A 47 4.17 -2.35 16.00
CA VAL A 47 3.25 -3.48 16.19
C VAL A 47 1.92 -3.02 16.81
N GLN A 48 1.96 -2.08 17.75
CA GLN A 48 0.74 -1.52 18.33
C GLN A 48 0.05 -0.59 17.34
N ALA A 49 0.81 0.27 16.65
CA ALA A 49 0.29 1.21 15.68
C ALA A 49 -0.41 0.53 14.48
N ARG A 50 0.04 -0.66 14.07
CA ARG A 50 -0.63 -1.47 13.03
C ARG A 50 -2.05 -1.87 13.37
N LYS A 51 -2.42 -1.92 14.66
CA LYS A 51 -3.78 -2.23 15.11
C LYS A 51 -4.74 -1.04 14.96
N ASP A 52 -4.22 0.14 14.69
CA ASP A 52 -5.04 1.33 14.48
C ASP A 52 -5.77 1.23 13.13
N THR A 53 -7.10 1.22 13.20
CA THR A 53 -7.98 1.14 12.03
C THR A 53 -8.20 2.50 11.37
N HIS A 54 -7.74 3.60 12.00
CA HIS A 54 -7.83 4.93 11.42
C HIS A 54 -7.03 5.04 10.11
N ILE A 55 -5.93 4.30 10.01
CA ILE A 55 -5.09 4.22 8.80
C ILE A 55 -5.85 3.65 7.60
N ASP A 56 -6.78 2.71 7.82
CA ASP A 56 -7.61 2.17 6.73
C ASP A 56 -8.44 3.27 6.07
N SER A 57 -8.96 4.21 6.86
CA SER A 57 -9.78 5.33 6.37
C SER A 57 -8.94 6.32 5.56
N LEU A 58 -7.72 6.62 6.04
CA LEU A 58 -6.77 7.48 5.34
C LEU A 58 -6.32 6.87 3.99
N ILE A 59 -6.02 5.56 3.96
CA ILE A 59 -5.68 4.85 2.71
C ILE A 59 -6.85 4.95 1.72
N ASP A 60 -8.08 4.72 2.17
CA ASP A 60 -9.27 4.83 1.34
C ASP A 60 -9.47 6.25 0.79
N GLU A 61 -9.23 7.27 1.60
CA GLU A 61 -9.32 8.68 1.20
C GLU A 61 -8.28 9.02 0.12
N ILE A 62 -7.02 8.62 0.33
CA ILE A 62 -5.94 8.78 -0.66
C ILE A 62 -6.34 8.11 -1.98
N LEU A 63 -6.81 6.87 -1.95
CA LEU A 63 -7.17 6.12 -3.16
C LEU A 63 -8.29 6.80 -3.96
N ARG A 64 -9.29 7.39 -3.28
CA ARG A 64 -10.44 8.04 -3.91
C ARG A 64 -10.17 9.49 -4.35
N GLY A 65 -9.17 10.15 -3.77
CA GLY A 65 -8.86 11.54 -4.09
C GLY A 65 -8.35 11.74 -5.52
N THR A 66 -8.56 12.94 -6.06
CA THR A 66 -7.84 13.39 -7.28
C THR A 66 -6.36 13.62 -6.96
N PRO A 67 -5.46 13.70 -7.97
CA PRO A 67 -4.04 13.98 -7.72
C PRO A 67 -3.79 15.22 -6.85
N GLU A 68 -4.54 16.30 -7.08
CA GLU A 68 -4.43 17.55 -6.31
C GLU A 68 -4.93 17.37 -4.87
N ALA A 69 -6.05 16.67 -4.68
CA ALA A 69 -6.60 16.39 -3.35
C ALA A 69 -5.67 15.48 -2.55
N ARG A 70 -5.11 14.44 -3.19
CA ARG A 70 -4.09 13.55 -2.60
C ARG A 70 -2.87 14.34 -2.14
N ARG A 71 -2.36 15.23 -3.01
CA ARG A 71 -1.21 16.07 -2.68
C ARG A 71 -1.49 16.94 -1.45
N GLN A 72 -2.65 17.58 -1.38
CA GLN A 72 -3.04 18.38 -0.21
C GLN A 72 -3.16 17.51 1.05
N LEU A 73 -3.78 16.34 0.92
CA LEU A 73 -3.91 15.38 2.02
C LEU A 73 -2.54 14.95 2.54
N PHE A 74 -1.59 14.61 1.67
CA PHE A 74 -0.22 14.28 2.07
C PHE A 74 0.51 15.42 2.79
N LEU A 75 0.34 16.66 2.32
CA LEU A 75 0.96 17.83 2.95
C LEU A 75 0.37 18.14 4.34
N GLN A 76 -0.90 17.80 4.57
CA GLN A 76 -1.60 18.06 5.82
C GLN A 76 -1.53 16.88 6.81
N THR A 77 -1.21 15.69 6.32
CA THR A 77 -1.12 14.48 7.15
C THR A 77 0.18 14.47 7.93
N ASP A 78 0.08 14.14 9.21
CA ASP A 78 1.24 14.01 10.10
C ASP A 78 2.20 12.90 9.62
N THR A 79 3.50 13.15 9.81
CA THR A 79 4.58 12.23 9.39
C THR A 79 4.41 10.83 9.99
N ARG A 80 3.94 10.71 11.24
CA ARG A 80 3.69 9.41 11.89
C ARG A 80 2.59 8.64 11.19
N LEU A 81 1.50 9.30 10.79
CA LEU A 81 0.40 8.64 10.07
C LEU A 81 0.84 8.22 8.66
N LEU A 82 1.63 9.05 7.96
CA LEU A 82 2.21 8.69 6.67
C LEU A 82 3.18 7.51 6.79
N ALA A 83 3.96 7.41 7.86
CA ALA A 83 4.83 6.27 8.11
C ALA A 83 4.04 4.96 8.26
N LEU A 84 2.86 5.02 8.90
CA LEU A 84 1.96 3.86 8.99
C LEU A 84 1.31 3.50 7.65
N VAL A 85 0.97 4.49 6.82
CA VAL A 85 0.54 4.24 5.43
C VAL A 85 1.67 3.57 4.64
N TYR A 86 2.91 4.05 4.80
CA TYR A 86 4.07 3.48 4.13
C TYR A 86 4.31 2.02 4.56
N ASP A 87 4.19 1.72 5.86
CA ASP A 87 4.24 0.34 6.38
C ASP A 87 3.21 -0.57 5.68
N ARG A 88 1.98 -0.09 5.46
CA ARG A 88 0.94 -0.84 4.74
C ARG A 88 1.31 -1.10 3.28
N VAL A 89 1.90 -0.11 2.60
CA VAL A 89 2.43 -0.26 1.24
C VAL A 89 3.48 -1.36 1.18
N LEU A 90 4.46 -1.34 2.10
CA LEU A 90 5.53 -2.34 2.19
C LEU A 90 4.99 -3.74 2.53
N CYS A 91 4.03 -3.84 3.44
CA CYS A 91 3.34 -5.09 3.75
C CYS A 91 2.65 -5.69 2.52
N GLY A 92 2.01 -4.86 1.71
CA GLY A 92 1.39 -5.27 0.45
C GLY A 92 2.42 -5.83 -0.53
N SER A 93 3.54 -5.11 -0.74
CA SER A 93 4.66 -5.58 -1.57
C SER A 93 5.17 -6.95 -1.12
N ASN A 94 5.42 -7.10 0.19
CA ASN A 94 5.91 -8.35 0.78
C ASN A 94 4.93 -9.52 0.60
N THR A 95 3.63 -9.25 0.66
CA THR A 95 2.59 -10.27 0.47
C THR A 95 2.58 -10.75 -0.99
N LEU A 96 2.71 -9.85 -1.96
CA LEU A 96 2.81 -10.23 -3.38
C LEU A 96 4.09 -11.01 -3.69
N ILE A 97 5.24 -10.59 -3.14
CA ILE A 97 6.51 -11.33 -3.28
C ILE A 97 6.36 -12.76 -2.75
N LYS A 98 5.76 -12.94 -1.56
CA LYS A 98 5.51 -14.27 -0.99
C LYS A 98 4.53 -15.09 -1.83
N ALA A 99 3.48 -14.47 -2.37
CA ALA A 99 2.53 -15.16 -3.26
C ALA A 99 3.20 -15.61 -4.57
N ALA A 100 4.06 -14.76 -5.14
CA ALA A 100 4.84 -15.07 -6.34
C ALA A 100 5.79 -16.24 -6.13
N GLN A 101 6.53 -16.26 -5.01
CA GLN A 101 7.43 -17.36 -4.63
C GLN A 101 6.68 -18.70 -4.46
N LYS A 102 5.42 -18.65 -4.03
CA LYS A 102 4.55 -19.83 -3.90
C LYS A 102 3.88 -20.26 -5.21
N GLY A 103 4.07 -19.53 -6.31
CA GLY A 103 3.46 -19.83 -7.61
C GLY A 103 1.93 -19.64 -7.64
N ILE A 104 1.38 -18.83 -6.74
CA ILE A 104 -0.06 -18.54 -6.70
C ILE A 104 -0.42 -17.75 -7.98
N LYS A 105 -1.38 -18.27 -8.76
CA LYS A 105 -1.92 -17.57 -9.92
C LYS A 105 -3.16 -16.79 -9.51
N ILE A 106 -3.22 -15.51 -9.89
CA ILE A 106 -4.40 -14.67 -9.66
C ILE A 106 -5.23 -14.67 -10.95
N PRO A 107 -6.53 -15.00 -10.88
CA PRO A 107 -7.41 -14.98 -12.06
C PRO A 107 -7.50 -13.56 -12.64
N SER A 108 -7.33 -13.40 -13.97
CA SER A 108 -7.31 -12.09 -14.62
C SER A 108 -8.63 -11.65 -15.25
N ALA A 109 -9.74 -12.35 -14.97
CA ALA A 109 -11.02 -12.10 -15.62
C ALA A 109 -11.59 -10.69 -15.35
N ASP A 110 -11.02 -9.95 -14.41
CA ASP A 110 -11.56 -8.70 -13.94
C ASP A 110 -10.48 -7.61 -13.81
N VAL A 111 -10.06 -7.02 -14.93
CA VAL A 111 -9.11 -5.88 -14.92
C VAL A 111 -9.66 -4.61 -14.21
N PRO A 112 -10.98 -4.44 -13.97
CA PRO A 112 -11.50 -3.53 -12.94
C PRO A 112 -11.22 -3.94 -11.47
N ILE A 113 -10.88 -5.20 -11.19
CA ILE A 113 -10.66 -5.75 -9.84
C ILE A 113 -9.20 -5.68 -9.39
N LEU A 114 -8.23 -5.33 -10.24
CA LEU A 114 -6.83 -5.16 -9.79
C LEU A 114 -6.69 -4.02 -8.77
N THR A 115 -7.36 -2.89 -8.99
CA THR A 115 -7.37 -1.78 -8.04
C THR A 115 -8.04 -2.16 -6.73
N ASP A 116 -9.17 -2.88 -6.76
CA ASP A 116 -9.85 -3.38 -5.56
C ASP A 116 -9.02 -4.45 -4.82
N PHE A 117 -8.27 -5.26 -5.57
CA PHE A 117 -7.31 -6.21 -5.03
C PHE A 117 -6.14 -5.49 -4.34
N PHE A 118 -5.53 -4.49 -4.98
CA PHE A 118 -4.46 -3.68 -4.39
C PHE A 118 -4.95 -2.89 -3.17
N ARG A 119 -6.17 -2.37 -3.21
CA ARG A 119 -6.83 -1.76 -2.06
C ARG A 119 -7.00 -2.77 -0.93
N SER A 120 -7.51 -3.97 -1.22
CA SER A 120 -7.66 -5.04 -0.22
C SER A 120 -6.32 -5.49 0.38
N LEU A 121 -5.27 -5.48 -0.44
CA LEU A 121 -3.90 -5.78 -0.05
C LEU A 121 -3.33 -4.70 0.91
N LEU A 122 -3.49 -3.42 0.58
CA LEU A 122 -3.08 -2.29 1.43
C LEU A 122 -3.83 -2.29 2.77
N LEU A 123 -5.13 -2.57 2.74
CA LEU A 123 -5.97 -2.69 3.93
C LEU A 123 -5.73 -3.98 4.72
N GLN A 124 -4.90 -4.90 4.21
CA GLN A 124 -4.61 -6.23 4.80
C GLN A 124 -5.89 -7.07 5.04
N ARG A 125 -6.86 -6.97 4.13
CA ARG A 125 -8.16 -7.67 4.20
C ARG A 125 -8.22 -8.95 3.35
N LEU A 126 -7.10 -9.35 2.75
CA LEU A 126 -6.99 -10.63 2.06
C LEU A 126 -7.09 -11.74 3.10
N LYS A 127 -8.22 -12.45 3.11
CA LYS A 127 -8.36 -13.67 3.91
C LYS A 127 -7.39 -14.74 3.35
N PRO A 128 -6.66 -15.45 4.21
CA PRO A 128 -5.82 -16.58 3.79
C PRO A 128 -6.64 -17.71 3.19
#